data_AF-A0A6P1DSJ4-F1
#
_entry.id   AF-A0A6P1DSJ4-F1
#
_cell.length_a   1.000
_cell.length_b   1.000
_cell.length_c   1.000
_cell.angle_alpha   90.00
_cell.angle_beta   90.00
_cell.angle_gamma   90.00
#
_symmetry.space_group_name_H-M   'P 1'
#
loop_
_entity.id
_entity.type
_entity.pdbx_description
1 polymer ?
#
loop_
_entity_poly.entity_id
_entity_poly.type
_entity_poly.pdbx_seq_one_letter_code
_entity_poly.pdbx_strand_id
1 'polypeptide(L)'
;MELHLHRTYFKEGTNGALFFNGRFLGFAIELPWLENQKMKSCIPEGVYPLKARYSEKFNHHLILENVPGRSLILIHPANDAKTELLGCIAPVTFLSGIGKGTASKPLLQKLVSLCYQAFDRKEIVTLTIKS
;
A
#
# COMPACT_ATOMS: atom_id res chain seq x y z
N MET A 1 -4.35 -10.60 -11.89
CA MET A 1 -3.08 -10.27 -11.21
C MET A 1 -3.24 -10.25 -9.69
N GLU A 2 -2.32 -10.88 -8.95
CA GLU A 2 -2.33 -10.89 -7.48
C GLU A 2 -1.05 -10.28 -6.89
N LEU A 3 -1.21 -9.42 -5.88
CA LEU A 3 -0.15 -8.84 -5.08
C LEU A 3 -0.27 -9.34 -3.64
N HIS A 4 0.87 -9.52 -2.97
CA HIS A 4 0.91 -9.91 -1.56
C HIS A 4 1.72 -8.91 -0.75
N LEU A 5 1.14 -8.43 0.34
CA LEU A 5 1.81 -7.63 1.35
C LEU A 5 1.87 -8.44 2.66
N HIS A 6 3.09 -8.81 3.05
CA HIS A 6 3.37 -9.51 4.29
C HIS A 6 3.82 -8.50 5.34
N ARG A 7 3.00 -8.27 6.36
CA ARG A 7 3.22 -7.25 7.39
C ARG A 7 4.02 -7.77 8.57
N THR A 8 4.72 -6.85 9.21
CA THR A 8 5.29 -6.99 10.54
C THR A 8 4.85 -5.77 11.35
N TYR A 9 4.10 -6.03 12.41
CA TYR A 9 3.54 -4.99 13.27
C TYR A 9 4.52 -4.57 14.37
N PHE A 10 4.60 -3.27 14.61
CA PHE A 10 5.33 -2.67 15.71
C PHE A 10 4.44 -1.66 16.44
N LYS A 11 4.82 -1.30 17.66
CA LYS A 11 4.09 -0.32 18.45
C LYS A 11 4.04 1.05 17.76
N GLU A 12 5.11 1.42 17.07
CA GLU A 12 5.26 2.72 16.43
C GLU A 12 4.85 2.76 14.95
N GLY A 13 4.56 1.61 14.31
CA GLY A 13 4.29 1.56 12.88
C GLY A 13 4.16 0.14 12.35
N THR A 14 3.87 0.02 11.07
CA THR A 14 3.84 -1.28 10.39
C THR A 14 4.77 -1.23 9.19
N ASN A 15 5.62 -2.23 9.06
CA ASN A 15 6.41 -2.46 7.85
C ASN A 15 5.87 -3.69 7.13
N GLY A 16 6.07 -3.81 5.83
CA GLY A 16 5.75 -5.05 5.14
C GLY A 16 6.57 -5.28 3.89
N ALA A 17 6.68 -6.54 3.48
CA ALA A 17 7.32 -6.97 2.25
C ALA A 17 6.25 -7.17 1.16
N LEU A 18 6.44 -6.51 0.01
CA LEU A 18 5.53 -6.51 -1.12
C LEU A 18 6.03 -7.46 -2.21
N PHE A 19 5.15 -8.32 -2.70
CA PHE A 19 5.44 -9.33 -3.71
C PHE A 19 4.45 -9.27 -4.88
N PHE A 20 4.95 -9.62 -6.06
CA PHE A 20 4.15 -9.86 -7.26
C PHE A 20 4.59 -11.18 -7.89
N ASN A 21 3.66 -12.11 -8.10
CA ASN A 21 3.94 -13.47 -8.60
C ASN A 21 5.08 -14.16 -7.83
N GLY A 22 5.07 -14.06 -6.50
CA GLY A 22 6.09 -14.61 -5.61
C GLY A 22 7.45 -13.91 -5.65
N ARG A 23 7.65 -12.91 -6.53
CA ARG A 23 8.88 -12.13 -6.62
C ARG A 23 8.79 -10.90 -5.73
N PHE A 24 9.83 -10.67 -4.95
CA PHE A 24 9.95 -9.49 -4.11
C PHE A 24 10.01 -8.22 -4.98
N LEU A 25 9.13 -7.26 -4.70
CA LEU A 25 9.10 -5.96 -5.37
C LEU A 25 9.79 -4.88 -4.55
N GLY A 26 9.67 -4.93 -3.23
CA GLY A 26 10.12 -3.91 -2.30
C GLY A 26 9.32 -3.99 -1.00
N PHE A 27 9.29 -2.91 -0.24
CA PHE A 27 8.59 -2.86 1.03
C PHE A 27 7.39 -1.91 0.99
N ALA A 28 6.58 -1.91 2.04
CA ALA A 28 5.60 -0.89 2.33
C ALA A 28 5.71 -0.45 3.79
N ILE A 29 5.33 0.79 4.05
CA ILE A 29 5.23 1.39 5.38
C ILE A 29 3.80 1.88 5.60
N GLU A 30 3.32 1.73 6.84
CA GLU A 30 1.98 2.12 7.26
C GLU A 30 2.00 2.58 8.72
N LEU A 31 0.89 3.18 9.17
CA LEU A 31 0.64 3.46 10.58
C LEU A 31 0.60 2.17 11.42
N PRO A 32 0.75 2.23 12.76
CA PRO A 32 0.55 1.07 13.62
C PRO A 32 -0.88 0.53 13.49
N TRP A 33 -1.08 -0.74 13.86
CA TRP A 33 -2.43 -1.28 14.02
C TRP A 33 -3.05 -0.76 15.31
N LEU A 34 -4.15 -0.01 15.19
CA LEU A 34 -4.95 0.54 16.28
C LEU A 34 -6.42 0.23 16.03
N GLU A 35 -6.74 -1.05 15.86
CA GLU A 35 -8.12 -1.57 15.73
C GLU A 35 -8.92 -0.88 14.62
N ASN A 36 -8.30 -0.67 13.45
CA ASN A 36 -8.91 -0.01 12.29
C ASN A 36 -9.41 1.43 12.58
N GLN A 37 -8.88 2.11 13.58
CA GLN A 37 -9.22 3.50 13.86
C GLN A 37 -8.90 4.41 12.67
N LYS A 38 -9.89 5.22 12.28
CA LYS A 38 -9.77 6.15 11.15
C LYS A 38 -8.61 7.12 11.35
N MET A 39 -7.79 7.29 10.31
CA MET A 39 -6.66 8.24 10.26
C MET A 39 -5.54 7.99 11.26
N LYS A 40 -5.59 6.89 12.03
CA LYS A 40 -4.60 6.55 13.05
C LYS A 40 -4.04 5.14 12.90
N SER A 41 -4.80 4.24 12.27
CA SER A 41 -4.45 2.84 12.09
C SER A 41 -4.11 2.51 10.63
N CYS A 42 -3.25 1.51 10.41
CA CYS A 42 -3.29 0.74 9.17
C CYS A 42 -4.63 -0.02 9.04
N ILE A 43 -4.99 -0.42 7.83
CA ILE A 43 -6.26 -1.13 7.57
C ILE A 43 -6.16 -2.61 7.98
N PRO A 44 -7.29 -3.32 8.17
CA PRO A 44 -7.26 -4.74 8.52
C PRO A 44 -6.53 -5.59 7.48
N GLU A 45 -6.14 -6.79 7.89
CA GLU A 45 -5.73 -7.82 6.95
C GLU A 45 -6.93 -8.31 6.13
N GLY A 46 -6.66 -8.84 4.94
CA GLY A 46 -7.69 -9.27 4.01
C GLY A 46 -7.27 -9.18 2.54
N VAL A 47 -8.24 -9.41 1.65
CA VAL A 47 -8.05 -9.31 0.21
C VAL A 47 -8.84 -8.13 -0.31
N TYR A 48 -8.15 -7.18 -0.91
CA TYR A 48 -8.74 -5.93 -1.41
C TYR A 48 -8.59 -5.83 -2.92
N PRO A 49 -9.68 -5.63 -3.67
CA PRO A 49 -9.58 -5.24 -5.07
C PRO A 49 -8.85 -3.90 -5.19
N LEU A 50 -7.93 -3.80 -6.13
CA LEU A 50 -7.29 -2.55 -6.50
C LEU A 50 -7.97 -1.95 -7.70
N LYS A 51 -8.06 -0.61 -7.70
CA LYS A 51 -8.61 0.15 -8.83
C LYS A 51 -7.68 1.29 -9.23
N ALA A 52 -7.61 1.52 -10.53
CA ALA A 52 -6.95 2.67 -11.11
C ALA A 52 -7.69 3.95 -10.75
N ARG A 53 -6.96 4.98 -10.33
CA ARG A 53 -7.54 6.30 -10.10
C ARG A 53 -6.59 7.39 -10.56
N TYR A 54 -7.17 8.48 -11.06
CA TYR A 54 -6.45 9.71 -11.37
C TYR A 54 -6.94 10.86 -10.47
N SER A 55 -6.02 11.71 -10.04
CA SER A 55 -6.33 13.01 -9.44
C SER A 55 -5.21 14.01 -9.74
N GLU A 56 -5.50 15.30 -9.76
CA GLU A 56 -4.48 16.33 -10.03
C GLU A 56 -3.33 16.30 -9.02
N LYS A 57 -3.62 15.96 -7.75
CA LYS A 57 -2.62 15.92 -6.68
C LYS A 57 -1.67 14.73 -6.80
N PHE A 58 -2.18 13.56 -7.18
CA PHE A 58 -1.42 12.29 -7.13
C PHE A 58 -1.20 11.64 -8.49
N ASN A 59 -1.67 12.27 -9.57
CA ASN A 59 -1.71 11.71 -10.93
C ASN A 59 -2.32 10.30 -10.90
N HIS A 60 -1.73 9.37 -11.65
CA HIS A 60 -2.11 7.96 -11.65
C HIS A 60 -1.67 7.27 -10.36
N HIS A 61 -2.64 6.72 -9.63
CA HIS A 61 -2.43 6.01 -8.38
C HIS A 61 -3.44 4.88 -8.23
N LEU A 62 -3.31 4.12 -7.14
CA LEU A 62 -4.17 2.98 -6.83
C LEU A 62 -4.98 3.25 -5.57
N ILE A 63 -6.21 2.74 -5.55
CA ILE A 63 -7.09 2.73 -4.39
C ILE A 63 -7.50 1.29 -4.07
N LEU A 64 -7.59 0.97 -2.77
CA LEU A 64 -8.18 -0.26 -2.28
C LEU A 64 -9.69 -0.07 -2.15
N GLU A 65 -10.47 -0.94 -2.78
CA GLU A 65 -11.93 -0.97 -2.64
C GLU A 65 -12.35 -1.93 -1.51
N ASN A 66 -13.57 -1.74 -1.01
CA ASN A 66 -14.22 -2.60 -0.01
C ASN A 66 -13.47 -2.74 1.32
N VAL A 67 -12.72 -1.70 1.74
CA VAL A 67 -12.10 -1.69 3.07
C VAL A 67 -13.16 -1.47 4.16
N PRO A 68 -13.34 -2.39 5.13
CA PRO A 68 -14.40 -2.29 6.14
C PRO A 68 -14.31 -0.99 6.95
N GLY A 69 -15.41 -0.22 6.97
CA GLY A 69 -15.51 1.01 7.75
C GLY A 69 -14.57 2.16 7.30
N ARG A 70 -13.87 2.00 6.17
CA ARG A 70 -12.91 2.97 5.64
C ARG A 70 -13.20 3.25 4.17
N SER A 71 -12.83 4.44 3.74
CA SER A 71 -12.88 4.84 2.34
C SER A 71 -11.60 5.58 1.99
N LEU A 72 -11.35 5.74 0.69
CA LEU A 72 -10.19 6.50 0.18
C LEU A 72 -8.84 5.98 0.72
N ILE A 73 -8.70 4.66 0.84
CA ILE A 73 -7.42 4.03 1.20
C ILE A 73 -6.57 3.91 -0.05
N LEU A 74 -5.56 4.77 -0.15
CA LEU A 74 -4.73 4.88 -1.35
C LEU A 74 -3.42 4.12 -1.16
N ILE A 75 -2.82 3.76 -2.29
CA ILE A 75 -1.39 3.45 -2.36
C ILE A 75 -0.71 4.68 -2.96
N HIS A 76 0.07 5.41 -2.16
CA HIS A 76 0.68 6.68 -2.56
C HIS A 76 2.09 6.84 -1.97
N PRO A 77 2.91 7.76 -2.50
CA PRO A 77 4.28 7.87 -2.02
C PRO A 77 4.28 8.57 -0.65
N ALA A 78 5.10 8.03 0.25
CA ALA A 78 5.49 8.61 1.55
C ALA A 78 6.77 7.91 2.01
N ASN A 79 7.57 8.56 2.84
CA ASN A 79 8.79 8.00 3.41
C ASN A 79 8.75 7.94 4.95
N ASP A 80 7.83 8.66 5.59
CA ASP A 80 7.51 8.58 7.02
C ASP A 80 6.00 8.40 7.21
N ALA A 81 5.59 7.22 7.65
CA ALA A 81 4.19 6.87 7.79
C ALA A 81 3.45 7.77 8.79
N LYS A 82 4.11 8.22 9.87
CA LYS A 82 3.45 8.98 10.93
C LYS A 82 3.09 10.39 10.52
N THR A 83 3.88 11.00 9.63
CA THR A 83 3.72 12.40 9.24
C THR A 83 3.01 12.54 7.89
N GLU A 84 3.06 11.51 7.04
CA GLU A 84 2.56 11.58 5.67
C GLU A 84 1.34 10.69 5.39
N LEU A 85 0.99 9.75 6.29
CA LEU A 85 -0.14 8.83 6.11
C LEU A 85 -1.25 9.02 7.13
N LEU A 86 -2.49 8.78 6.69
CA LEU A 86 -3.70 8.77 7.51
C LEU A 86 -4.44 7.41 7.36
N GLY A 87 -3.66 6.33 7.35
CA GLY A 87 -4.11 4.95 7.16
C GLY A 87 -4.05 4.43 5.73
N CYS A 88 -3.41 5.17 4.82
CA CYS A 88 -3.01 4.69 3.49
C CYS A 88 -1.78 3.78 3.56
N ILE A 89 -1.40 3.19 2.42
CA ILE A 89 -0.22 2.34 2.27
C ILE A 89 0.82 3.06 1.42
N ALA A 90 2.08 3.10 1.86
CA ALA A 90 3.16 3.68 1.07
C ALA A 90 4.23 2.64 0.70
N PRO A 91 4.42 2.33 -0.59
CA PRO A 91 5.50 1.46 -1.03
C PRO A 91 6.84 2.20 -0.94
N VAL A 92 7.89 1.54 -0.46
CA VAL A 92 9.27 2.04 -0.35
C VAL A 92 10.27 0.98 -0.82
N THR A 93 11.34 1.36 -1.51
CA THR A 93 12.35 0.40 -1.97
C THR A 93 13.19 -0.13 -0.81
N PHE A 94 13.51 0.73 0.16
CA PHE A 94 14.32 0.38 1.33
C PHE A 94 13.63 0.82 2.61
N LEU A 95 13.72 -0.01 3.65
CA LEU A 95 13.32 0.37 5.00
C LEU A 95 14.47 1.13 5.68
N SER A 96 14.13 2.21 6.38
CA SER A 96 15.07 3.00 7.19
C SER A 96 14.69 3.00 8.68
N GLY A 97 13.55 2.40 9.03
CA GLY A 97 13.09 2.23 10.40
C GLY A 97 11.66 1.69 10.46
N ILE A 98 11.07 1.68 11.66
CA ILE A 98 9.66 1.31 11.85
C ILE A 98 8.77 2.40 11.25
N GLY A 99 7.92 2.02 10.29
CA GLY A 99 7.06 2.94 9.56
C GLY A 99 7.84 3.96 8.71
N LYS A 100 9.10 3.68 8.38
CA LYS A 100 9.98 4.62 7.65
C LYS A 100 10.77 3.91 6.55
N GLY A 101 10.90 4.58 5.42
CA GLY A 101 11.64 4.07 4.27
C GLY A 101 12.11 5.16 3.34
N THR A 102 12.74 4.76 2.24
CA THR A 102 13.24 5.66 1.21
C THR A 102 12.88 5.16 -0.19
N ALA A 103 12.98 6.07 -1.17
CA ALA A 103 12.67 5.79 -2.57
C ALA A 103 11.24 5.27 -2.80
N SER A 104 10.25 5.91 -2.17
CA SER A 104 8.83 5.56 -2.39
C SER A 104 8.33 5.80 -3.81
N LYS A 105 8.73 6.91 -4.43
CA LYS A 105 8.29 7.26 -5.80
C LYS A 105 8.70 6.20 -6.85
N PRO A 106 9.97 5.75 -6.94
CA PRO A 106 10.34 4.70 -7.89
C PRO A 106 9.55 3.40 -7.72
N LEU A 107 9.38 2.92 -6.47
CA LEU A 107 8.64 1.68 -6.24
C LEU A 107 7.16 1.84 -6.58
N LEU A 108 6.55 2.98 -6.22
CA LEU A 108 5.18 3.28 -6.59
C LEU A 108 5.00 3.31 -8.10
N GLN A 109 5.89 3.98 -8.85
CA GLN A 109 5.81 4.06 -10.30
C GLN A 109 5.84 2.67 -10.95
N LYS A 110 6.74 1.80 -10.48
CA LYS A 110 6.80 0.40 -10.91
C LYS A 110 5.50 -0.35 -10.61
N LEU A 111 4.97 -0.20 -9.39
CA LEU A 111 3.73 -0.84 -8.97
C LEU A 111 2.51 -0.36 -9.78
N VAL A 112 2.37 0.95 -9.95
CA VAL A 112 1.30 1.58 -10.74
C VAL A 112 1.37 1.10 -12.18
N SER A 113 2.57 1.08 -12.80
CA SER A 113 2.74 0.60 -14.17
C SER A 113 2.29 -0.85 -14.34
N LEU A 114 2.67 -1.75 -13.41
CA LEU A 114 2.24 -3.16 -13.46
C LEU A 114 0.72 -3.29 -13.35
N CYS A 115 0.10 -2.60 -12.38
CA CYS A 115 -1.33 -2.65 -12.17
C CYS A 115 -2.11 -2.07 -13.35
N TYR A 116 -1.68 -0.93 -13.90
CA TYR A 116 -2.33 -0.31 -15.06
C TYR A 116 -2.28 -1.20 -16.30
N GLN A 117 -1.14 -1.83 -16.58
CA GLN A 117 -1.05 -2.80 -17.68
C GLN A 117 -2.01 -3.99 -17.48
N ALA A 118 -2.20 -4.46 -16.23
CA ALA A 118 -3.17 -5.50 -15.93
C ALA A 118 -4.62 -5.01 -16.12
N PHE A 119 -4.93 -3.78 -15.70
CA PHE A 119 -6.23 -3.17 -15.93
C PHE A 119 -6.55 -3.00 -17.42
N ASP A 120 -5.58 -2.60 -18.25
CA ASP A 120 -5.75 -2.48 -19.71
C ASP A 120 -6.07 -3.85 -20.35
N ARG A 121 -5.53 -4.93 -19.79
CA ARG A 121 -5.87 -6.31 -20.16
C ARG A 121 -7.19 -6.81 -19.54
N LYS A 122 -7.93 -5.94 -18.86
CA LYS A 122 -9.17 -6.25 -18.13
C LYS A 122 -8.99 -7.33 -17.06
N GLU A 123 -7.79 -7.49 -16.53
CA GLU A 123 -7.54 -8.38 -15.41
C GLU A 123 -8.05 -7.76 -14.10
N ILE A 124 -8.57 -8.62 -13.23
CA ILE A 124 -8.80 -8.25 -11.84
C ILE A 124 -7.43 -8.18 -11.13
N VAL A 125 -7.19 -7.07 -10.43
CA VAL A 125 -5.99 -6.87 -9.61
C VAL A 125 -6.41 -6.87 -8.13
N THR A 126 -5.80 -7.72 -7.32
CA THR A 126 -6.04 -7.78 -5.87
C THR A 126 -4.76 -7.58 -5.07
N LEU A 127 -4.89 -7.01 -3.89
CA LEU A 127 -3.86 -6.98 -2.86
C LEU A 127 -4.30 -7.84 -1.67
N THR A 128 -3.58 -8.92 -1.44
CA THR A 128 -3.72 -9.74 -0.24
C THR A 128 -2.78 -9.22 0.83
N ILE A 129 -3.32 -8.86 1.98
CA ILE A 129 -2.58 -8.38 3.15
C ILE A 129 -2.68 -9.42 4.26
N LYS A 130 -1.52 -9.84 4.79
CA LYS A 130 -1.41 -10.81 5.89
C LYS A 130 -0.13 -10.56 6.71
N SER A 131 -0.02 -11.15 7.89
CA SER A 131 1.23 -11.22 8.67
C SER A 131 1.84 -12.62 8.66
#